data_AF-A0A2V7IH14-F1
#
_entry.id   AF-A0A2V7IH14-F1
#
_cell.length_a   1.000
_cell.length_b   1.000
_cell.length_c   1.000
_cell.angle_alpha   90.00
_cell.angle_beta   90.00
_cell.angle_gamma   90.00
#
_symmetry.space_group_name_H-M   'P 1'
#
loop_
_entity.id
_entity.type
_entity.pdbx_description
1 polymer ?
#
loop_
_entity_poly.entity_id
_entity_poly.type
_entity_poly.pdbx_seq_one_letter_code
_entity_poly.pdbx_strand_id
1 'polypeptide(L)'
;MRALWVAGIVLLGTAPVAAQQDDRWQITLNDGRILWELHLVRFRSDTVVVQQGDSTFRFAISQVDELRFVRKAERRQTAEPNRYSGVLGGADDEVFRLTLYNLAERREIVAQIFKDHPAAPSP
;
A
#
# COMPACT_ATOMS: atom_id res chain seq x y z
N MET A 1 23.69 -53.79 -10.66
CA MET A 1 22.25 -53.47 -10.72
C MET A 1 22.07 -52.02 -10.32
N ARG A 2 21.34 -51.24 -11.12
CA ARG A 2 21.25 -49.77 -11.05
C ARG A 2 20.26 -49.33 -9.96
N ALA A 3 20.72 -48.51 -9.01
CA ALA A 3 19.84 -47.78 -8.09
C ALA A 3 19.47 -46.45 -8.75
N LEU A 4 18.20 -46.30 -9.14
CA LEU A 4 17.63 -45.05 -9.61
C LEU A 4 17.14 -44.25 -8.40
N TRP A 5 17.84 -43.15 -8.09
CA TRP A 5 17.35 -42.15 -7.14
C TRP A 5 16.39 -41.21 -7.87
N VAL A 6 15.12 -41.22 -7.46
CA VAL A 6 14.09 -40.28 -7.92
C VAL A 6 14.27 -38.99 -7.13
N ALA A 7 14.79 -37.95 -7.77
CA ALA A 7 14.79 -36.60 -7.23
C ALA A 7 13.39 -36.00 -7.42
N GLY A 8 12.60 -35.95 -6.35
CA GLY A 8 11.34 -35.21 -6.30
C GLY A 8 11.63 -33.72 -6.17
N ILE A 9 11.44 -32.95 -7.24
CA ILE A 9 11.44 -31.48 -7.18
C ILE A 9 10.10 -31.06 -6.56
N VAL A 10 10.16 -30.58 -5.32
CA VAL A 10 9.04 -29.85 -4.71
C VAL A 10 8.98 -28.48 -5.38
N LEU A 11 8.04 -28.30 -6.32
CA LEU A 11 7.64 -26.97 -6.77
C LEU A 11 6.91 -26.29 -5.59
N LEU A 12 7.63 -25.43 -4.86
CA LEU A 12 7.00 -24.43 -4.01
C LEU A 12 6.26 -23.47 -4.93
N GLY A 13 4.92 -23.51 -4.87
CA GLY A 13 4.05 -22.69 -5.69
C GLY A 13 4.35 -21.21 -5.50
N THR A 14 4.69 -20.53 -6.60
CA THR A 14 4.72 -19.07 -6.66
C THR A 14 3.29 -18.57 -6.64
N ALA A 15 2.77 -18.29 -5.44
CA ALA A 15 1.55 -17.50 -5.29
C ALA A 15 1.76 -16.14 -6.02
N PRO A 16 0.72 -15.59 -6.68
CA PRO A 16 0.90 -14.51 -7.63
C PRO A 16 1.28 -13.22 -6.90
N VAL A 17 2.54 -12.80 -7.08
CA VAL A 17 3.11 -11.50 -6.66
C VAL A 17 2.50 -10.33 -7.45
N ALA A 18 1.67 -10.60 -8.47
CA ALA A 18 1.12 -9.61 -9.38
C ALA A 18 0.05 -8.69 -8.75
N ALA A 19 -0.61 -9.10 -7.66
CA ALA A 19 -1.69 -8.31 -7.06
C ALA A 19 -1.21 -6.99 -6.45
N GLN A 20 0.10 -6.86 -6.16
CA GLN A 20 0.63 -5.73 -5.39
C GLN A 20 1.49 -4.75 -6.19
N GLN A 21 1.87 -5.08 -7.42
CA GLN A 21 2.66 -4.17 -8.25
C GLN A 21 1.90 -2.87 -8.59
N ASP A 22 0.57 -2.87 -8.46
CA ASP A 22 -0.28 -1.71 -8.76
C ASP A 22 -0.75 -0.92 -7.53
N ASP A 23 -0.52 -1.42 -6.31
CA ASP A 23 -0.94 -0.76 -5.07
C ASP A 23 0.01 0.40 -4.76
N ARG A 24 -0.47 1.63 -4.98
CA ARG A 24 0.30 2.85 -4.78
C ARG A 24 -0.24 3.64 -3.61
N TRP A 25 0.53 3.69 -2.54
CA TRP A 25 0.19 4.45 -1.35
C TRP A 25 0.86 5.82 -1.35
N GLN A 26 0.18 6.77 -0.72
CA GLN A 26 0.73 8.05 -0.32
C GLN A 26 0.62 8.17 1.21
N ILE A 27 1.67 8.72 1.84
CA ILE A 27 1.68 9.11 3.25
C ILE A 27 1.88 10.62 3.34
N THR A 28 1.03 11.27 4.13
CA THR A 28 1.26 12.64 4.62
C THR A 28 1.69 12.57 6.08
N LEU A 29 2.83 13.20 6.39
CA LEU A 29 3.39 13.27 7.74
C LEU A 29 2.99 14.59 8.41
N ASN A 30 3.03 14.59 9.74
CA ASN A 30 2.70 15.76 10.58
C ASN A 30 3.65 16.96 10.42
N ASP A 31 4.83 16.74 9.81
CA ASP A 31 5.77 17.79 9.44
C ASP A 31 5.50 18.39 8.05
N GLY A 32 4.41 17.97 7.40
CA GLY A 32 3.98 18.44 6.09
C GLY A 32 4.62 17.71 4.91
N ARG A 33 5.54 16.77 5.14
CA ARG A 33 6.11 15.97 4.04
C ARG A 33 5.07 15.00 3.49
N ILE A 34 5.08 14.84 2.17
CA ILE A 34 4.23 13.90 1.44
C ILE A 34 5.13 12.94 0.67
N LEU A 35 4.96 11.65 0.92
CA LEU A 35 5.66 10.58 0.21
C LEU A 35 4.65 9.83 -0.68
N TRP A 36 5.06 9.55 -1.92
CA TRP A 36 4.23 8.92 -2.96
C TRP A 36 4.84 7.58 -3.41
N GLU A 37 4.04 6.81 -4.14
CA GLU A 37 4.45 5.52 -4.74
C GLU A 37 5.03 4.56 -3.69
N LEU A 38 4.36 4.51 -2.54
CA LEU A 38 4.73 3.66 -1.43
C LEU A 38 4.04 2.31 -1.55
N HIS A 39 4.73 1.27 -1.07
CA HIS A 39 4.14 -0.04 -0.82
C HIS A 39 4.08 -0.31 0.68
N LEU A 40 2.95 -0.82 1.16
CA LEU A 40 2.82 -1.27 2.55
C LEU A 40 3.61 -2.57 2.75
N VAL A 41 4.43 -2.61 3.80
CA VAL A 41 5.29 -3.77 4.12
C VAL A 41 4.86 -4.45 5.41
N ARG A 42 4.70 -3.68 6.49
CA ARG A 42 4.25 -4.22 7.79
C ARG A 42 3.73 -3.11 8.69
N PHE A 43 2.75 -3.45 9.53
CA PHE A 43 2.41 -2.67 10.71
C PHE A 43 2.69 -3.48 11.98
N ARG A 44 3.50 -2.93 12.89
CA ARG A 44 3.79 -3.55 14.20
C ARG A 44 4.18 -2.49 15.22
N SER A 45 3.70 -2.62 16.45
CA SER A 45 4.10 -1.75 17.57
C SER A 45 4.00 -0.27 17.19
N ASP A 46 2.86 0.14 16.66
CA ASP A 46 2.56 1.52 16.25
C ASP A 46 3.46 2.07 15.14
N THR A 47 4.21 1.20 14.47
CA THR A 47 5.12 1.58 13.40
C THR A 47 4.62 1.00 12.09
N VAL A 48 4.37 1.87 11.12
CA VAL A 48 4.13 1.49 9.73
C VAL A 48 5.47 1.44 9.01
N VAL A 49 5.73 0.31 8.35
CA VAL A 49 6.88 0.10 7.48
C VAL A 49 6.39 0.15 6.05
N VAL A 50 7.01 1.01 5.26
CA VAL A 50 6.72 1.17 3.82
C VAL A 50 8.00 1.06 3.01
N GLN A 51 7.84 0.70 1.74
CA GLN A 51 8.92 0.66 0.76
C GLN A 51 8.66 1.70 -0.34
N GLN A 52 9.72 2.36 -0.80
CA GLN A 52 9.73 3.24 -1.97
C GLN A 52 10.97 2.91 -2.80
N GLY A 53 10.77 2.30 -3.98
CA GLY A 53 11.87 1.69 -4.73
C GLY A 53 12.67 0.73 -3.84
N ASP A 54 13.98 0.94 -3.73
CA ASP A 54 14.87 0.10 -2.90
C ASP A 54 15.00 0.60 -1.45
N SER A 55 14.31 1.68 -1.09
CA SER A 55 14.38 2.27 0.25
C SER A 55 13.23 1.80 1.13
N THR A 56 13.53 1.51 2.39
CA THR A 56 12.53 1.18 3.42
C THR A 56 12.44 2.30 4.45
N PHE A 57 11.23 2.76 4.72
CA PHE A 57 10.95 3.79 5.70
C PHE A 57 10.09 3.26 6.84
N ARG A 58 10.23 3.90 8.01
CA ARG A 58 9.51 3.55 9.23
C ARG A 58 8.94 4.81 9.84
N PHE A 59 7.63 4.80 10.08
CA PHE A 59 6.93 5.93 10.66
C PHE A 59 6.10 5.47 11.85
N ALA A 60 6.20 6.19 12.96
CA ALA A 60 5.24 6.02 14.04
C ALA A 60 3.88 6.54 13.57
N ILE A 61 2.77 5.84 13.85
CA ILE A 61 1.42 6.26 13.44
C ILE A 61 0.98 7.60 14.06
N SER A 62 1.67 8.05 15.11
CA SER A 62 1.49 9.38 15.69
C SER A 62 2.04 10.50 14.79
N GLN A 63 2.98 10.18 13.89
CA GLN A 63 3.57 11.10 12.93
C GLN A 63 2.86 11.06 11.57
N VAL A 64 1.96 10.10 11.36
CA VAL A 64 1.22 9.93 10.11
C VAL A 64 -0.13 10.64 10.25
N ASP A 65 -0.35 11.61 9.37
CA ASP A 65 -1.58 12.40 9.35
C ASP A 65 -2.62 11.82 8.39
N GLU A 66 -2.18 11.36 7.22
CA GLU A 66 -3.04 10.77 6.20
C GLU A 66 -2.34 9.57 5.54
N LEU A 67 -3.09 8.48 5.35
CA LEU A 67 -2.78 7.41 4.42
C LEU A 67 -3.77 7.50 3.26
N ARG A 68 -3.27 7.46 2.02
CA ARG A 68 -4.11 7.46 0.83
C ARG A 68 -3.73 6.29 -0.07
N PHE A 69 -4.72 5.48 -0.42
CA PHE A 69 -4.59 4.47 -1.46
C PHE A 69 -4.93 5.12 -2.80
N VAL A 70 -3.94 5.28 -3.66
CA VAL A 70 -4.07 5.95 -4.96
C VAL A 70 -4.57 4.94 -5.98
N ARG A 71 -5.86 5.00 -6.30
CA ARG A 71 -6.41 4.13 -7.33
C ARG A 71 -5.97 4.62 -8.70
N LYS A 72 -5.68 3.69 -9.60
CA LYS A 72 -5.49 4.04 -11.01
C LYS A 72 -6.82 4.62 -11.50
N ALA A 73 -6.81 5.89 -11.92
CA ALA A 73 -7.97 6.48 -12.57
C ALA A 73 -8.32 5.61 -13.79
N GLU A 74 -9.36 4.78 -13.67
CA GLU A 74 -10.00 4.23 -14.84
C GLU A 74 -10.54 5.43 -15.60
N ARG A 75 -9.88 5.78 -16.70
CA ARG A 75 -10.36 6.81 -17.61
C ARG A 75 -11.69 6.29 -18.16
N ARG A 76 -12.79 6.54 -17.44
CA ARG A 76 -14.15 6.33 -17.95
C ARG A 76 -14.28 7.33 -19.08
N GLN A 77 -13.94 6.88 -20.29
CA GLN A 77 -14.00 7.67 -21.51
C GLN A 77 -15.46 7.96 -21.84
N THR A 78 -16.10 8.80 -21.05
CA THR A 78 -17.25 9.57 -21.49
C THR A 78 -16.70 10.97 -21.71
N ALA A 79 -16.20 11.21 -22.91
CA ALA A 79 -15.74 12.54 -23.30
C ALA A 79 -16.96 13.46 -23.38
N GLU A 80 -17.24 14.20 -22.30
CA GLU A 80 -18.08 15.40 -22.40
C GLU A 80 -17.16 16.58 -22.77
N PRO A 81 -17.34 17.20 -23.95
CA PRO A 81 -16.45 18.23 -24.44
C PRO A 81 -16.82 19.59 -23.84
N ASN A 82 -16.54 19.84 -22.56
CA ASN A 82 -16.36 21.23 -22.06
C ASN A 82 -15.84 21.42 -20.62
N ARG A 83 -15.20 20.44 -19.98
CA ARG A 83 -14.64 20.66 -18.63
C ARG A 83 -13.12 20.57 -18.60
N TYR A 84 -12.52 21.71 -18.26
CA TYR A 84 -11.14 21.85 -17.83
C TYR A 84 -10.94 20.93 -16.60
N SER A 85 -10.35 19.75 -16.80
CA SER A 85 -10.10 18.77 -15.74
C SER A 85 -8.82 19.12 -15.00
N GLY A 86 -8.88 20.17 -14.20
CA GLY A 86 -7.92 20.42 -13.14
C GLY A 86 -8.40 19.68 -11.90
N VAL A 87 -7.66 18.63 -11.52
CA VAL A 87 -7.42 18.08 -10.17
C VAL A 87 -7.01 16.62 -10.39
N LEU A 88 -5.70 16.38 -10.35
CA LEU A 88 -5.08 15.05 -10.29
C LEU A 88 -5.24 14.47 -8.88
N GLY A 89 -6.49 14.31 -8.43
CA GLY A 89 -6.86 13.52 -7.26
C GLY A 89 -7.98 12.61 -7.72
N GLY A 90 -7.71 11.31 -7.80
CA GLY A 90 -8.71 10.35 -8.26
C GLY A 90 -9.94 10.45 -7.37
N ALA A 91 -11.11 10.69 -7.95
CA ALA A 91 -12.38 10.71 -7.21
C ALA A 91 -12.67 9.37 -6.50
N ASP A 92 -11.88 8.33 -6.79
CA ASP A 92 -11.99 6.97 -6.29
C ASP A 92 -10.87 6.58 -5.29
N ASP A 93 -10.00 7.52 -4.87
CA ASP A 93 -8.96 7.23 -3.88
C ASP A 93 -9.56 6.94 -2.50
N GLU A 94 -9.03 5.94 -1.80
CA GLU A 94 -9.38 5.72 -0.38
C GLU A 94 -8.47 6.58 0.49
N VAL A 95 -9.09 7.44 1.31
CA VAL A 95 -8.36 8.42 2.13
C VAL A 95 -8.64 8.19 3.61
N PHE A 96 -7.59 7.88 4.36
CA PHE A 96 -7.63 7.62 5.79
C PHE A 96 -6.95 8.78 6.54
N ARG A 97 -7.74 9.75 7.01
CA ARG A 97 -7.25 10.89 7.80
C ARG A 97 -7.10 10.50 9.26
N LEU A 98 -5.89 10.09 9.65
CA LEU A 98 -5.58 9.61 10.99
C LEU A 98 -5.65 10.72 12.04
N THR A 99 -5.46 11.99 11.66
CA THR A 99 -5.56 13.14 12.56
C THR A 99 -6.91 13.28 13.27
N LEU A 100 -7.98 12.70 12.71
CA LEU A 100 -9.32 12.73 13.29
C LEU A 100 -9.51 11.77 14.46
N TYR A 101 -8.53 10.90 14.72
CA TYR A 101 -8.64 9.78 15.64
C TYR A 101 -7.56 9.82 16.72
N ASN A 102 -7.90 9.30 17.90
CA ASN A 102 -6.94 9.07 18.97
C ASN A 102 -6.00 7.90 18.61
N LEU A 103 -4.91 7.73 19.39
CA LEU A 103 -3.89 6.74 19.05
C LEU A 103 -4.42 5.29 19.02
N ALA A 104 -5.37 4.93 19.88
CA ALA A 104 -5.95 3.58 19.89
C ALA A 104 -6.79 3.33 18.62
N GLU A 105 -7.65 4.28 18.26
CA GLU A 105 -8.43 4.23 17.02
C GLU A 105 -7.54 4.19 15.77
N ARG A 106 -6.45 4.98 15.76
CA ARG A 106 -5.46 4.92 14.66
C ARG A 106 -4.87 3.52 14.50
N ARG A 107 -4.57 2.81 15.60
CA ARG A 107 -4.07 1.43 15.54
C ARG A 107 -5.07 0.50 14.88
N GLU A 108 -6.34 0.60 15.25
CA GLU A 108 -7.41 -0.22 14.69
C GLU A 108 -7.59 0.05 13.20
N ILE A 109 -7.63 1.33 12.80
CA ILE A 109 -7.73 1.74 11.40
C ILE A 109 -6.55 1.20 10.59
N VAL A 110 -5.32 1.39 11.06
CA VAL A 110 -4.12 0.94 10.33
C VAL A 110 -4.05 -0.59 10.28
N ALA A 111 -4.41 -1.29 11.37
CA ALA A 111 -4.51 -2.74 11.35
C ALA A 111 -5.54 -3.24 10.32
N GLN A 112 -6.68 -2.54 10.22
CA GLN A 112 -7.73 -2.85 9.24
C GLN A 112 -7.26 -2.56 7.80
N ILE A 113 -6.54 -1.46 7.56
CA ILE A 113 -5.90 -1.18 6.27
C ILE A 113 -4.99 -2.34 5.85
N PHE A 114 -4.13 -2.84 6.73
CA PHE A 114 -3.24 -3.97 6.43
C PHE A 114 -3.95 -5.31 6.23
N LYS A 115 -5.21 -5.42 6.68
CA LYS A 115 -6.07 -6.58 6.44
C LYS A 115 -6.78 -6.47 5.08
N ASP A 116 -7.27 -5.28 4.74
CA ASP A 116 -8.00 -5.02 3.49
C ASP A 116 -7.06 -4.88 2.28
N HIS A 117 -5.86 -4.36 2.54
CA HIS A 117 -4.80 -4.12 1.57
C HIS A 117 -3.55 -4.88 2.03
N PRO A 118 -3.49 -6.21 1.81
CA PRO A 118 -2.41 -7.05 2.32
C PRO A 118 -1.05 -6.56 1.85
N ALA A 119 -0.09 -6.50 2.78
CA ALA A 119 1.24 -5.99 2.52
C ALA A 119 2.07 -6.91 1.61
N ALA A 120 3.03 -6.32 0.89
CA ALA A 120 3.91 -7.05 0.00
C ALA A 120 4.75 -7.99 0.84
N PRO A 121 4.92 -9.26 0.42
CA PRO A 121 5.91 -10.10 1.05
C PRO A 121 7.25 -9.36 0.98
N SER A 122 7.85 -9.10 2.15
CA SER A 122 9.19 -8.54 2.19
C SER A 122 10.13 -9.52 1.46
N PRO A 123 11.00 -9.04 0.56
CA PRO A 123 12.01 -9.88 -0.07
C PRO A 123 12.97 -10.50 0.97
#